data_AF-A0A2N5SMH0-F1
#
_entry.id   AF-A0A2N5SMH0-F1
#
_cell.length_a   1.000
_cell.length_b   1.000
_cell.length_c   1.000
_cell.angle_alpha   90.00
_cell.angle_beta   90.00
_cell.angle_gamma   90.00
#
_symmetry.space_group_name_H-M   'P 1'
#
loop_
_entity.id
_entity.type
_entity.pdbx_description
1 polymer ?
#
loop_
_entity_poly.entity_id
_entity_poly.type
_entity_poly.pdbx_seq_one_letter_code
_entity_poly.pdbx_strand_id
1 'polypeptide(L)'
;MVVIETPQFSNSRRIIVIANNITFKIGTFGLASDNFFDRVTELSRKLGMLRMYLSANSVSWLGIADEVTDQFWTAWSKPENPNKGFKFLYLTHDLVKRLKEKGGESVITEAVKEQGQAVRQIKAVIGSQDDLVRIGAYLVQLGQRAVQVEGQPIILKVVP
;
A
#
# COMPACT_ATOMS: atom_id res chain seq x y z
N MET A 1 1.70 -9.33 23.73
CA MET A 1 1.51 -8.83 25.11
C MET A 1 2.76 -9.16 25.89
N VAL A 2 3.24 -8.22 26.72
CA VAL A 2 4.44 -8.41 27.55
C VAL A 2 4.05 -8.21 29.00
N VAL A 3 4.55 -9.09 29.88
CA VAL A 3 4.43 -8.96 31.34
C VAL A 3 5.78 -8.49 31.86
N ILE A 4 5.79 -7.42 32.64
CA ILE A 4 7.00 -6.78 33.14
C ILE A 4 6.89 -6.67 34.66
N GLU A 5 7.93 -7.14 35.35
CA GLU A 5 8.13 -6.88 36.77
C GLU A 5 8.95 -5.61 36.93
N THR A 6 8.47 -4.70 37.77
CA THR A 6 9.10 -3.40 37.97
C THR A 6 9.05 -3.04 39.45
N PRO A 7 10.05 -2.35 40.01
CA PRO A 7 10.05 -1.96 41.42
C PRO A 7 8.80 -1.20 41.87
N GLN A 8 8.17 -0.44 40.96
CA GLN A 8 6.99 0.38 41.23
C GLN A 8 5.68 -0.43 41.31
N PHE A 9 5.67 -1.69 40.86
CA PHE A 9 4.48 -2.54 40.82
C PHE A 9 4.80 -3.91 41.41
N SER A 10 4.36 -4.14 42.65
CA SER A 10 4.51 -5.42 43.36
C SER A 10 3.82 -6.58 42.65
N ASN A 11 2.72 -6.29 41.95
CA ASN A 11 2.09 -7.19 41.01
C ASN A 11 2.50 -6.76 39.59
N SER A 12 3.15 -7.65 38.84
CA SER A 12 3.66 -7.39 37.49
C SER A 12 2.66 -6.63 36.60
N ARG A 13 3.18 -5.77 35.73
CA ARG A 13 2.37 -4.95 34.81
C ARG A 13 2.33 -5.58 33.44
N ARG A 14 1.15 -5.55 32.81
CA ARG A 14 0.95 -5.99 31.43
C ARG A 14 0.94 -4.79 30.50
N ILE A 15 1.66 -4.92 29.38
CA ILE A 15 1.66 -3.93 28.30
C ILE A 15 1.40 -4.61 26.95
N ILE A 16 0.85 -3.84 26.03
CA ILE A 16 0.72 -4.24 24.62
C ILE A 16 1.76 -3.47 23.83
N VAL A 17 2.59 -4.19 23.08
CA VAL A 17 3.57 -3.61 22.15
C VAL A 17 3.13 -3.94 20.73
N ILE A 18 3.06 -2.93 19.88
CA ILE A 18 2.80 -3.04 18.45
C ILE A 18 4.04 -2.53 17.73
N ALA A 19 4.47 -3.19 16.66
CA ALA A 19 5.62 -2.76 15.87
C ALA A 19 5.37 -3.03 14.39
N ASN A 20 5.86 -2.14 13.52
CA ASN A 20 5.98 -2.48 12.10
C ASN A 20 7.15 -3.45 11.91
N ASN A 21 7.01 -4.37 10.95
CA ASN A 21 8.13 -5.16 10.46
C ASN A 21 8.76 -4.47 9.26
N ILE A 22 9.88 -3.76 9.46
CA ILE A 22 10.55 -3.03 8.39
C ILE A 22 11.07 -3.96 7.27
N THR A 23 11.37 -5.23 7.56
CA THR A 23 11.87 -6.17 6.56
C THR A 23 10.75 -6.73 5.67
N PHE A 24 9.49 -6.52 6.04
CA PHE A 24 8.33 -6.90 5.25
C PHE A 24 7.73 -5.68 4.54
N LYS A 25 7.83 -5.63 3.21
CA LYS A 25 7.32 -4.52 2.38
C LYS A 25 7.70 -3.14 2.96
N ILE A 26 8.96 -2.98 3.37
CA ILE A 26 9.51 -1.74 3.96
C ILE A 26 8.71 -1.19 5.15
N GLY A 27 8.00 -2.06 5.88
CA GLY A 27 7.14 -1.67 7.00
C GLY A 27 5.87 -0.90 6.61
N THR A 28 5.46 -0.99 5.35
CA THR A 28 4.28 -0.29 4.80
C THR A 28 2.98 -0.74 5.48
N PHE A 29 2.07 0.21 5.66
CA PHE A 29 0.70 -0.07 6.07
C PHE A 29 -0.16 -0.40 4.84
N GLY A 30 -0.74 -1.59 4.84
CA GLY A 30 -1.85 -1.97 3.96
C GLY A 30 -3.09 -2.32 4.78
N LEU A 31 -4.20 -2.66 4.12
CA LEU A 31 -5.49 -2.89 4.78
C LEU A 31 -5.43 -3.89 5.95
N ALA A 32 -4.71 -5.01 5.76
CA ALA A 32 -4.58 -6.03 6.80
C ALA A 32 -3.78 -5.52 8.01
N SER A 33 -2.69 -4.79 7.79
CA SER A 33 -1.85 -4.22 8.84
C SER A 33 -2.57 -3.09 9.59
N ASP A 34 -3.34 -2.27 8.88
CA ASP A 34 -4.20 -1.24 9.47
C ASP A 34 -5.26 -1.84 10.38
N ASN A 35 -6.00 -2.85 9.87
CA ASN A 35 -7.00 -3.56 10.66
C ASN A 35 -6.38 -4.23 11.90
N PHE A 36 -5.21 -4.86 11.75
CA PHE A 36 -4.51 -5.43 12.89
C PHE A 36 -4.13 -4.36 13.92
N PHE A 37 -3.55 -3.24 13.48
CA PHE A 37 -3.18 -2.13 14.36
C PHE A 37 -4.39 -1.57 15.12
N ASP A 38 -5.51 -1.39 14.43
CA ASP A 38 -6.77 -0.91 15.02
C ASP A 38 -7.31 -1.91 16.06
N ARG A 39 -7.43 -3.20 15.70
CA ARG A 39 -7.93 -4.24 16.63
C ARG A 39 -7.08 -4.37 17.89
N VAL A 40 -5.76 -4.28 17.77
CA VAL A 40 -4.87 -4.32 18.94
C VAL A 40 -5.01 -3.04 19.77
N THR A 41 -5.28 -1.90 19.13
CA THR A 41 -5.57 -0.64 19.81
C THR A 41 -6.90 -0.71 20.58
N GLU A 42 -7.98 -1.22 19.96
CA GLU A 42 -9.25 -1.46 20.63
C GLU A 42 -9.10 -2.39 21.85
N LEU A 43 -8.33 -3.48 21.69
CA LEU A 43 -8.03 -4.41 22.77
C LEU A 43 -7.31 -3.73 23.95
N SER A 44 -6.31 -2.90 23.66
CA SER A 44 -5.57 -2.16 24.70
C SER A 44 -6.48 -1.24 25.51
N ARG A 45 -7.43 -0.57 24.84
CA ARG A 45 -8.44 0.29 25.48
C ARG A 45 -9.40 -0.51 26.34
N LYS A 46 -9.94 -1.62 25.81
CA LYS A 46 -10.88 -2.50 26.54
C LYS A 46 -10.26 -3.06 27.82
N LEU A 47 -8.97 -3.38 27.80
CA LEU A 47 -8.26 -3.94 28.94
C LEU A 47 -7.63 -2.87 29.86
N GLY A 48 -7.74 -1.59 29.52
CA GLY A 48 -7.11 -0.50 30.28
C GLY A 48 -5.58 -0.59 30.33
N MET A 49 -4.96 -1.24 29.36
CA MET A 49 -3.51 -1.50 29.34
C MET A 49 -2.75 -0.43 28.56
N LEU A 50 -1.50 -0.19 28.99
CA LEU A 50 -0.58 0.66 28.24
C LEU A 50 -0.27 0.02 26.88
N ARG A 51 -0.48 0.80 25.82
CA ARG A 51 -0.07 0.47 24.45
C ARG A 51 1.20 1.23 24.08
N MET A 52 2.25 0.50 23.70
CA MET A 52 3.48 1.04 23.14
C MET A 52 3.53 0.71 21.65
N TYR A 53 3.94 1.68 20.84
CA TYR A 53 4.09 1.51 19.40
C TYR A 53 5.55 1.79 18.99
N LEU A 54 6.18 0.82 18.34
CA LEU A 54 7.52 0.94 17.77
C LEU A 54 7.39 1.21 16.27
N SER A 55 7.61 2.47 15.90
CA SER A 55 7.46 2.94 14.52
C SER A 55 8.76 2.74 13.74
N ALA A 56 8.75 1.77 12.82
CA ALA A 56 9.77 1.56 11.81
C ALA A 56 9.07 1.23 10.48
N ASN A 57 8.62 2.26 9.78
CA ASN A 57 7.80 2.14 8.58
C ASN A 57 8.22 3.15 7.52
N SER A 58 7.78 2.86 6.30
CA SER A 58 7.92 3.75 5.16
C SER A 58 6.55 4.30 4.76
N VAL A 59 6.57 5.42 4.05
CA VAL A 59 5.37 5.94 3.38
C VAL A 59 4.94 4.92 2.32
N SER A 60 3.63 4.81 2.07
CA SER A 60 3.01 3.80 1.20
C SER A 60 3.79 3.56 -0.09
N TRP A 61 4.01 2.29 -0.43
CA TRP A 61 4.43 1.90 -1.76
C TRP A 61 3.42 2.48 -2.77
N LEU A 62 3.88 3.29 -3.72
CA LEU A 62 3.07 3.66 -4.88
C LEU A 62 2.98 2.39 -5.74
N GLY A 63 2.01 1.53 -5.43
CA GLY A 63 1.77 0.30 -6.16
C GLY A 63 1.36 0.61 -7.59
N ILE A 64 2.02 -0.06 -8.54
CA ILE A 64 1.59 -0.13 -9.93
C ILE A 64 0.98 -1.53 -10.11
N ALA A 65 -0.03 -1.67 -10.97
CA ALA A 65 -0.56 -2.98 -11.32
C ALA A 65 0.44 -3.72 -12.22
N ASP A 66 1.37 -4.44 -11.60
CA ASP A 66 2.44 -5.19 -12.29
C ASP A 66 1.86 -6.17 -13.32
N GLU A 67 0.68 -6.73 -13.06
CA GLU A 67 -0.01 -7.63 -13.99
C GLU A 67 -0.46 -6.97 -15.29
N VAL A 68 -0.52 -5.63 -15.33
CA VAL A 68 -0.92 -4.82 -16.48
C VAL A 68 0.28 -4.12 -17.13
N THR A 69 1.23 -3.67 -16.32
CA THR A 69 2.33 -2.76 -16.72
C THR A 69 3.22 -3.35 -17.82
N ASP A 70 3.48 -4.66 -17.79
CA ASP A 70 4.37 -5.29 -18.77
C ASP A 70 3.65 -5.79 -20.02
N GLN A 71 2.32 -5.62 -20.12
CA GLN A 71 1.52 -6.30 -21.14
C GLN A 71 0.62 -5.37 -21.95
N PHE A 72 0.66 -4.07 -21.70
CA PHE A 72 -0.08 -3.10 -22.51
C PHE A 72 0.67 -2.72 -23.78
N TRP A 73 -0.11 -2.38 -24.79
CA TRP A 73 0.37 -1.88 -26.08
C TRP A 73 0.01 -0.41 -26.23
N THR A 74 0.77 0.29 -27.06
CA THR A 74 0.59 1.72 -27.31
C THR A 74 0.08 1.93 -28.72
N ALA A 75 -1.08 2.59 -28.87
CA ALA A 75 -1.58 3.03 -30.16
C ALA A 75 -0.88 4.33 -30.55
N TRP A 76 0.28 4.22 -31.22
CA TRP A 76 1.08 5.38 -31.63
C TRP A 76 0.34 6.27 -32.63
N SER A 77 0.55 7.57 -32.53
CA SER A 77 0.07 8.51 -33.56
C SER A 77 0.78 8.29 -34.89
N LYS A 78 2.10 8.02 -34.83
CA LYS A 78 2.95 7.60 -35.95
C LYS A 78 3.88 6.48 -35.48
N PRO A 79 3.68 5.21 -35.89
CA PRO A 79 4.52 4.09 -35.47
C PRO A 79 6.02 4.30 -35.74
N GLU A 80 6.34 4.95 -36.86
CA GLU A 80 7.70 5.28 -37.28
C GLU A 80 8.33 6.44 -36.49
N ASN A 81 7.57 7.19 -35.71
CA ASN A 81 8.08 8.32 -34.91
C ASN A 81 7.35 8.47 -33.57
N PRO A 82 7.73 7.66 -32.54
CA PRO A 82 7.09 7.67 -31.22
C PRO A 82 7.09 9.04 -30.51
N ASN A 83 8.01 9.95 -30.86
CA ASN A 83 8.06 11.31 -30.30
C ASN A 83 6.84 12.16 -30.68
N LYS A 84 6.04 11.73 -31.67
CA LYS A 84 4.75 12.35 -32.00
C LYS A 84 3.63 11.95 -31.04
N GLY A 85 3.93 11.15 -30.03
CA GLY A 85 3.00 10.74 -28.99
C GLY A 85 2.11 9.57 -29.42
N PHE A 86 1.16 9.26 -28.55
CA PHE A 86 0.24 8.14 -28.70
C PHE A 86 -1.21 8.60 -28.49
N LYS A 87 -2.15 7.80 -29.00
CA LYS A 87 -3.59 8.05 -28.89
C LYS A 87 -4.15 7.45 -27.60
N PHE A 88 -3.83 6.19 -27.33
CA PHE A 88 -4.28 5.45 -26.15
C PHE A 88 -3.41 4.22 -25.88
N LEU A 89 -3.55 3.66 -24.67
CA LEU A 89 -3.02 2.35 -24.31
C LEU A 89 -4.10 1.29 -24.45
N TYR A 90 -3.74 0.09 -24.85
CA TYR A 90 -4.70 -1.00 -25.06
C TYR A 90 -4.14 -2.36 -24.69
N LEU A 91 -5.04 -3.31 -24.43
CA LEU A 91 -4.76 -4.72 -24.21
C LEU A 91 -5.33 -5.55 -25.38
N THR A 92 -4.76 -6.73 -25.59
CA THR A 92 -5.34 -7.73 -26.49
C THR A 92 -6.56 -8.39 -25.83
N HIS A 93 -7.45 -8.95 -26.65
CA HIS A 93 -8.65 -9.63 -26.14
C HIS A 93 -8.31 -10.80 -25.21
N ASP A 94 -7.28 -11.58 -25.59
CA ASP A 94 -6.82 -12.74 -24.81
C ASP A 94 -6.27 -12.33 -23.45
N LEU A 95 -5.57 -11.20 -23.38
CA LEU A 95 -5.03 -10.70 -22.13
C LEU A 95 -6.13 -10.24 -21.17
N VAL A 96 -7.13 -9.50 -21.67
CA VAL A 96 -8.29 -9.12 -20.86
C VAL A 96 -9.02 -10.34 -20.34
N LYS A 97 -9.14 -11.40 -21.15
CA LYS A 97 -9.73 -12.67 -20.73
C LYS A 97 -8.92 -13.32 -19.60
N ARG A 98 -7.60 -13.43 -19.75
CA ARG A 98 -6.70 -13.99 -18.73
C ARG A 98 -6.74 -13.21 -17.41
N LEU A 99 -6.80 -11.87 -17.46
CA LEU A 99 -6.90 -11.04 -16.27
C LEU A 99 -8.23 -11.28 -15.52
N LYS A 100 -9.33 -11.43 -16.27
CA LYS A 100 -10.64 -11.77 -15.68
C LYS A 100 -10.66 -13.19 -15.09
N GLU A 101 -10.05 -14.16 -15.77
CA GLU A 101 -9.96 -15.55 -15.27
C GLU A 101 -9.13 -15.66 -13.98
N LYS A 102 -8.16 -14.76 -13.77
CA LYS A 102 -7.40 -14.65 -12.51
C LYS A 102 -8.17 -13.97 -11.38
N GLY A 103 -9.44 -13.60 -11.58
CA GLY A 103 -10.34 -13.12 -10.54
C GLY A 103 -10.30 -11.62 -10.27
N GLY A 104 -9.68 -10.81 -11.14
CA GLY A 104 -9.58 -9.36 -10.95
C GLY A 104 -10.36 -8.56 -11.99
N GLU A 105 -11.09 -7.54 -11.54
CA GLU A 105 -11.43 -6.36 -12.36
C GLU A 105 -10.24 -5.38 -12.40
N SER A 106 -9.00 -5.86 -12.55
CA SER A 106 -7.79 -5.03 -12.47
C SER A 106 -7.76 -3.89 -13.50
N VAL A 107 -8.56 -3.98 -14.57
CA VAL A 107 -8.57 -2.99 -15.67
C VAL A 107 -9.98 -2.79 -16.20
N ILE A 108 -10.37 -1.52 -16.35
CA ILE A 108 -11.57 -1.12 -17.08
C ILE A 108 -11.19 -0.85 -18.53
N THR A 109 -11.85 -1.53 -19.48
CA THR A 109 -11.55 -1.41 -20.90
C THR A 109 -12.79 -1.17 -21.77
N GLU A 110 -12.60 -0.49 -22.90
CA GLU A 110 -13.60 -0.35 -23.96
C GLU A 110 -13.12 -0.97 -25.28
N ALA A 111 -14.05 -1.42 -26.12
CA ALA A 111 -13.71 -2.01 -27.42
C ALA A 111 -13.50 -0.89 -28.46
N VAL A 112 -12.33 -0.89 -29.11
CA VAL A 112 -11.95 0.09 -30.14
C VAL A 112 -11.30 -0.63 -31.31
N LYS A 113 -11.35 -0.04 -32.51
CA LYS A 113 -10.57 -0.51 -33.65
C LYS A 113 -9.28 0.29 -33.78
N GLU A 114 -8.14 -0.39 -33.80
CA GLU A 114 -6.84 0.20 -34.15
C GLU A 114 -6.27 -0.56 -35.34
N GLN A 115 -5.92 0.15 -36.41
CA GLN A 115 -5.39 -0.43 -37.66
C GLN A 115 -6.21 -1.61 -38.22
N GLY A 116 -7.54 -1.55 -38.07
CA GLY A 116 -8.46 -2.60 -38.53
C GLY A 116 -8.62 -3.79 -37.57
N GLN A 117 -7.85 -3.86 -36.49
CA GLN A 117 -7.97 -4.89 -35.45
C GLN A 117 -8.81 -4.41 -34.28
N ALA A 118 -9.66 -5.30 -33.74
CA ALA A 118 -10.42 -5.04 -32.52
C ALA A 118 -9.52 -5.19 -31.29
N VAL A 119 -9.33 -4.09 -30.57
CA VAL A 119 -8.49 -4.01 -29.36
C VAL A 119 -9.31 -3.51 -28.17
N ARG A 120 -8.76 -3.65 -26.96
CA ARG A 120 -9.40 -3.20 -25.71
C ARG A 120 -8.65 -2.00 -25.14
N GLN A 121 -9.13 -0.78 -25.41
CA GLN A 121 -8.53 0.45 -24.87
C GLN A 121 -8.67 0.48 -23.35
N ILE A 122 -7.59 0.82 -22.65
CA ILE A 122 -7.55 0.97 -21.19
C ILE A 122 -8.17 2.33 -20.81
N LYS A 123 -9.14 2.31 -19.88
CA LYS A 123 -9.75 3.52 -19.29
C LYS A 123 -9.31 3.76 -17.86
N ALA A 124 -9.17 2.69 -17.10
CA ALA A 124 -8.67 2.75 -15.73
C ALA A 124 -7.90 1.47 -15.42
N VAL A 125 -6.86 1.61 -14.61
CA VAL A 125 -6.11 0.51 -14.01
C VAL A 125 -6.40 0.56 -12.52
N ILE A 126 -7.06 -0.47 -12.01
CA ILE A 126 -7.41 -0.62 -10.59
C ILE A 126 -6.30 -1.42 -9.90
N GLY A 127 -5.78 -2.44 -10.56
CA GLY A 127 -4.85 -3.40 -9.98
C GLY A 127 -5.53 -4.41 -9.07
N SER A 128 -4.84 -5.52 -8.80
CA SER A 128 -5.32 -6.62 -7.95
C SER A 128 -4.85 -6.52 -6.50
N GLN A 129 -4.03 -5.50 -6.16
CA GLN A 129 -3.46 -5.34 -4.82
C GLN A 129 -4.18 -4.23 -4.01
N ASP A 130 -4.53 -4.53 -2.75
CA ASP A 130 -5.28 -3.66 -1.83
C ASP A 130 -4.39 -2.73 -0.95
N ASP A 131 -3.17 -2.40 -1.37
CA ASP A 131 -2.11 -1.88 -0.47
C ASP A 131 -1.95 -0.34 -0.41
N LEU A 132 -3.00 0.44 -0.67
CA LEU A 132 -2.90 1.92 -0.71
C LEU A 132 -3.44 2.62 0.57
N VAL A 133 -2.68 2.67 1.66
CA VAL A 133 -3.00 3.56 2.80
C VAL A 133 -1.77 4.21 3.45
N ARG A 134 -1.92 5.47 3.90
CA ARG A 134 -0.88 6.33 4.48
C ARG A 134 -1.24 6.72 5.92
N ILE A 135 -0.51 6.25 6.95
CA ILE A 135 -0.73 6.74 8.34
C ILE A 135 0.50 6.89 9.24
N GLY A 136 1.67 6.32 8.89
CA GLY A 136 2.82 6.17 9.81
C GLY A 136 3.23 7.42 10.60
N ALA A 137 3.50 8.54 9.93
CA ALA A 137 3.92 9.78 10.60
C ALA A 137 2.83 10.39 11.52
N TYR A 138 1.55 10.25 11.15
CA TYR A 138 0.45 10.76 11.97
C TYR A 138 0.26 9.94 13.26
N LEU A 139 0.56 8.64 13.24
CA LEU A 139 0.43 7.78 14.42
C LEU A 139 1.33 8.21 15.58
N VAL A 140 2.52 8.76 15.27
CA VAL A 140 3.44 9.29 16.28
C VAL A 140 2.81 10.50 16.98
N GLN A 141 2.25 11.43 16.21
CA GLN A 141 1.60 12.63 16.77
C GLN A 141 0.32 12.28 17.54
N LEU A 142 -0.51 11.37 17.01
CA LEU A 142 -1.76 10.95 17.67
C LEU A 142 -1.50 10.23 19.00
N GLY A 143 -0.34 9.60 19.16
CA GLY A 143 0.09 9.00 20.42
C GLY A 143 0.42 10.00 21.53
N GLN A 144 0.58 11.29 21.20
CA GLN A 144 0.94 12.44 22.06
C GLN A 144 2.31 12.34 22.76
N ARG A 145 2.72 11.14 23.19
CA ARG A 145 4.00 10.85 23.83
C ARG A 145 4.88 10.08 22.86
N ALA A 146 5.98 10.70 22.44
CA ALA A 146 6.92 10.13 21.49
C ALA A 146 8.35 10.23 22.03
N VAL A 147 9.15 9.19 21.77
CA VAL A 147 10.60 9.19 21.97
C VAL A 147 11.22 8.93 20.60
N GLN A 148 11.98 9.90 20.10
CA GLN A 148 12.65 9.81 18.81
C GLN A 148 14.11 9.39 19.03
N VAL A 149 14.52 8.32 18.36
CA VAL A 149 15.93 7.91 18.35
C VAL A 149 16.72 8.90 17.48
N GLU A 150 17.91 9.30 17.93
CA GLU A 150 18.77 10.20 17.18
C GLU A 150 19.05 9.64 15.77
N GLY A 151 18.97 10.51 14.76
CA GLY A 151 19.14 10.13 13.35
C GLY A 151 17.95 9.42 12.71
N GLN A 152 16.84 9.15 13.43
CA GLN A 152 15.63 8.53 12.87
C GLN A 152 14.57 9.59 12.59
N PRO A 153 14.30 9.96 11.32
CA PRO A 153 13.41 11.07 11.00
C PRO A 153 11.92 10.72 11.15
N ILE A 154 11.12 11.73 11.52
CA ILE A 154 9.65 11.69 11.43
C ILE A 154 9.25 12.69 10.34
N ILE A 155 8.88 12.21 9.15
CA ILE A 155 8.65 13.05 7.97
C ILE A 155 7.38 12.65 7.22
N LEU A 156 6.73 13.64 6.58
CA LEU A 156 5.52 13.44 5.75
C LEU A 156 5.83 13.26 4.26
N LYS A 157 6.94 13.85 3.79
CA LYS A 157 7.41 13.81 2.42
C LYS A 157 8.93 13.90 2.41
N VAL A 158 9.58 13.09 1.60
CA VAL A 158 11.00 13.24 1.28
C VAL A 158 11.13 14.33 0.22
N VAL A 159 11.97 15.33 0.46
CA VAL A 159 12.35 16.34 -0.54
C VAL A 159 13.59 15.80 -1.25
N PRO A 160 13.60 15.71 -2.60
CA PRO A 160 14.75 15.23 -3.36
C PRO A 160 15.97 16.15 -3.26
#